data_AF-A0A444YN29-F1
#
_entry.id   AF-A0A444YN29-F1
#
_cell.length_a   1.000
_cell.length_b   1.000
_cell.length_c   1.000
_cell.angle_alpha   90.00
_cell.angle_beta   90.00
_cell.angle_gamma   90.00
#
_symmetry.space_group_name_H-M   'P 1'
#
loop_
_entity.id
_entity.type
_entity.pdbx_description
1 polymer ?
#
loop_
_entity_poly.entity_id
_entity_poly.type
_entity_poly.pdbx_seq_one_letter_code
_entity_poly.pdbx_strand_id
1 'polypeptide(L)'
;MSHVVWNSFTKEAFDRNWNDFLMKYGIGDNKWLSVNKVAPRYILERWSKNIKRRHTHFKSNHDELVLEPRSRRFDYLVFWSQNVCEFASESEELTVILHRVYDNAMAEMQEYKAKSKEKCSLSHEDTSLENINELQSPPRVRIR
;
A
#
# COMPACT_ATOMS: atom_id res chain seq x y z
N MET A 1 -10.72 12.67 19.90
CA MET A 1 -10.56 11.37 20.58
C MET A 1 -9.24 11.24 21.33
N SER A 2 -8.12 11.67 20.74
CA SER A 2 -6.78 11.43 21.30
C SER A 2 -6.61 12.00 22.71
N HIS A 3 -7.01 13.25 22.96
CA HIS A 3 -6.81 13.89 24.26
C HIS A 3 -7.54 13.21 25.44
N VAL A 4 -8.70 12.58 25.19
CA VAL A 4 -9.51 11.93 26.24
C VAL A 4 -8.88 10.61 26.67
N VAL A 5 -8.40 9.84 25.70
CA VAL A 5 -7.82 8.50 25.92
C VAL A 5 -6.34 8.61 26.34
N TRP A 6 -5.58 9.53 25.75
CA TRP A 6 -4.11 9.58 25.90
C TRP A 6 -3.61 10.50 27.01
N ASN A 7 -4.44 11.33 27.64
CA ASN A 7 -4.05 12.24 28.73
C ASN A 7 -4.65 11.85 30.09
N SER A 8 -5.32 10.70 30.16
CA SER A 8 -5.93 10.21 31.40
C SER A 8 -4.98 9.26 32.12
N PHE A 9 -4.30 9.78 33.14
CA PHE A 9 -3.22 9.07 33.85
C PHE A 9 -3.70 8.12 34.95
N THR A 10 -4.97 8.24 35.36
CA THR A 10 -5.62 7.32 36.30
C THR A 10 -6.99 6.92 35.77
N LYS A 11 -7.53 5.81 36.28
CA LYS A 11 -8.86 5.32 35.89
C LYS A 11 -9.94 6.38 36.14
N GLU A 12 -9.87 7.05 37.28
CA GLU A 12 -10.83 8.09 37.68
C GLU A 12 -10.71 9.32 36.77
N ALA A 13 -9.50 9.65 36.28
CA ALA A 13 -9.30 10.72 35.30
C ALA A 13 -9.87 10.33 33.93
N PHE A 14 -9.72 9.08 33.51
CA PHE A 14 -10.30 8.58 32.26
C PHE A 14 -11.82 8.59 32.33
N ASP A 15 -12.41 8.07 33.40
CA ASP A 15 -13.86 8.03 33.58
C ASP A 15 -14.45 9.46 33.57
N ARG A 16 -13.80 10.44 34.21
CA ARG A 16 -14.24 11.85 34.16
C ARG A 16 -14.11 12.47 32.76
N ASN A 17 -12.95 12.33 32.12
CA ASN A 17 -12.70 12.90 30.79
C ASN A 17 -13.59 12.25 29.72
N TRP A 18 -13.91 10.97 29.88
CA TRP A 18 -14.82 10.24 29.00
C TRP A 18 -16.26 10.75 29.16
N ASN A 19 -16.73 10.93 30.40
CA ASN A 19 -18.05 11.49 30.66
C ASN A 19 -18.17 12.93 30.14
N ASP A 20 -17.13 13.75 30.34
CA ASP A 20 -17.07 15.11 29.78
C ASP A 20 -17.13 15.12 28.24
N PHE A 21 -16.41 14.20 27.60
CA PHE A 21 -16.46 14.02 26.15
C PHE A 21 -17.86 13.60 25.66
N LEU A 22 -18.50 12.63 26.31
CA LEU A 22 -19.83 12.17 25.94
C LEU A 22 -20.87 13.29 26.06
N MET A 23 -20.78 14.10 27.12
CA MET A 23 -21.64 15.27 27.32
C MET A 23 -21.38 16.36 26.27
N LYS A 24 -20.11 16.67 26.00
CA LYS A 24 -19.71 17.72 25.04
C LYS A 24 -20.26 17.49 23.63
N TYR A 25 -20.32 16.24 23.18
CA TYR A 25 -20.79 15.91 21.84
C TYR A 25 -22.25 15.41 21.81
N GLY A 26 -22.98 15.46 22.94
CA GLY A 26 -24.38 15.04 23.00
C GLY A 26 -24.58 13.54 22.74
N ILE A 27 -23.58 12.71 23.04
CA ILE A 27 -23.56 11.27 22.77
C ILE A 27 -23.91 10.47 24.05
N GLY A 28 -24.14 11.15 25.18
CA GLY A 28 -24.38 10.57 26.51
C GLY A 28 -25.62 9.65 26.61
N ASP A 29 -26.59 9.79 25.72
CA ASP A 29 -27.82 8.97 25.72
C ASP A 29 -27.63 7.57 25.11
N ASN A 30 -26.46 7.32 24.52
CA ASN A 30 -26.13 6.01 23.98
C ASN A 30 -25.81 5.04 25.11
N LYS A 31 -26.77 4.17 25.44
CA LYS A 31 -26.67 3.12 26.47
C LYS A 31 -25.42 2.22 26.35
N TRP A 32 -24.86 2.12 25.14
CA TRP A 32 -23.64 1.35 24.85
C TRP A 32 -22.34 2.10 25.21
N LEU A 33 -22.40 3.43 25.27
CA LEU A 33 -21.27 4.32 25.59
C LEU A 33 -21.28 4.80 27.04
N SER A 34 -22.43 4.75 27.71
CA SER A 34 -22.60 4.99 29.16
C SER A 34 -22.01 3.84 29.99
N VAL A 35 -20.72 3.57 29.81
CA VAL A 35 -20.00 2.54 30.58
C VAL A 35 -19.56 3.20 31.88
N ASN A 36 -20.46 3.27 32.86
CA ASN A 36 -20.21 3.93 34.15
C ASN A 36 -19.02 3.35 34.94
N LYS A 37 -18.50 2.18 34.54
CA LYS A 37 -17.24 1.61 35.01
C LYS A 37 -16.58 0.79 33.91
N VAL A 38 -15.58 1.34 33.22
CA VAL A 38 -14.75 0.52 32.34
C VAL A 38 -13.95 -0.44 33.22
N ALA A 39 -14.13 -1.75 33.00
CA ALA A 39 -13.38 -2.76 33.73
C ALA A 39 -11.88 -2.63 33.40
N PRO A 40 -10.96 -2.70 34.37
CA PRO A 40 -9.52 -2.51 34.14
C PRO A 40 -8.94 -3.37 33.02
N ARG A 41 -9.55 -4.54 32.74
CA ARG A 41 -9.19 -5.43 31.61
C ARG A 41 -9.22 -4.76 30.23
N TYR A 42 -10.02 -3.70 30.05
CA TYR A 42 -10.13 -2.97 28.78
C TYR A 42 -9.25 -1.70 28.76
N ILE A 43 -8.75 -1.28 29.92
CA ILE A 43 -7.70 -0.26 30.01
C ILE A 43 -6.39 -0.96 29.67
N LEU A 44 -6.19 -1.21 28.38
CA LEU A 44 -5.00 -1.88 27.90
C LEU A 44 -3.80 -1.00 28.21
N GLU A 45 -2.93 -1.49 29.11
CA GLU A 45 -1.62 -0.91 29.40
C GLU A 45 -0.82 -0.59 28.12
N ARG A 46 -1.11 -1.31 27.01
CA ARG A 46 -0.61 -1.06 25.66
C ARG A 46 -0.68 0.41 25.24
N TRP A 47 -1.73 1.14 25.63
CA TRP A 47 -1.96 2.54 25.24
C TRP A 47 -1.50 3.56 26.30
N SER A 48 -0.95 3.11 27.43
CA SER A 48 -0.38 4.00 28.46
C SER A 48 0.97 4.54 28.02
N LYS A 49 1.13 5.88 28.05
CA LYS A 49 2.38 6.60 27.74
C LYS A 49 3.49 6.39 28.77
N ASN A 50 3.17 5.87 29.96
CA ASN A 50 4.11 5.72 31.07
C ASN A 50 4.89 4.41 31.06
N ILE A 51 4.56 3.48 30.15
CA ILE A 51 5.26 2.21 30.03
C ILE A 51 6.37 2.38 28.99
N LYS A 52 7.61 2.54 29.46
CA LYS A 52 8.80 2.51 28.60
C LYS A 52 8.93 1.10 28.02
N ARG A 53 8.60 0.93 26.74
CA ARG A 53 8.77 -0.33 26.02
C ARG A 53 10.15 -0.34 25.36
N ARG A 54 10.82 -1.49 25.42
CA ARG A 54 11.91 -1.77 24.49
C ARG A 54 11.27 -1.84 23.11
N HIS A 55 11.46 -0.79 22.32
CA HIS A 55 11.04 -0.79 20.93
C HIS A 55 11.91 -1.84 20.22
N THR A 56 11.31 -2.94 19.77
CA THR A 56 11.95 -3.72 18.72
C THR A 56 11.90 -2.82 17.49
N HIS A 57 13.06 -2.38 17.00
CA HIS A 57 13.14 -1.72 15.71
C HIS A 57 12.66 -2.72 14.66
N PHE A 58 11.36 -2.73 14.39
CA PHE A 58 10.84 -3.31 13.18
C PHE A 58 11.22 -2.33 12.08
N LYS A 59 12.40 -2.54 11.51
CA LYS A 59 12.71 -1.98 10.19
C LYS A 59 11.63 -2.52 9.27
N SER A 60 10.67 -1.68 8.92
CA SER A 60 9.91 -1.87 7.70
C SER A 60 10.95 -1.91 6.60
N ASN A 61 11.25 -3.11 6.08
CA ASN A 61 12.10 -3.28 4.91
C ASN A 61 11.40 -2.62 3.73
N HIS A 62 11.59 -1.32 3.57
CA HIS A 62 11.35 -0.66 2.29
C HIS A 62 12.55 -0.83 1.35
N ASP A 63 13.68 -1.36 1.85
CA ASP A 63 14.94 -1.33 1.09
C ASP A 63 15.34 -2.66 0.45
N GLU A 64 14.79 -3.82 0.83
CA GLU A 64 15.38 -5.07 0.33
C GLU A 64 14.43 -6.27 0.39
N LEU A 65 13.39 -6.24 -0.44
CA LEU A 65 12.67 -7.44 -0.83
C LEU A 65 12.81 -7.56 -2.34
N VAL A 66 13.94 -8.12 -2.76
CA VAL A 66 14.21 -8.66 -4.11
C VAL A 66 13.41 -7.93 -5.18
N LEU A 67 13.90 -6.77 -5.63
CA LEU A 67 13.32 -6.15 -6.82
C LEU A 67 13.33 -7.21 -7.92
N GLU A 68 12.14 -7.63 -8.32
CA GLU A 68 11.93 -8.61 -9.37
C GLU A 68 12.85 -8.19 -10.55
N PRO A 69 13.57 -9.10 -11.22
CA PRO A 69 14.44 -8.72 -12.35
C PRO A 69 13.70 -7.86 -13.40
N ARG A 70 12.37 -7.95 -13.46
CA ARG A 70 11.50 -7.06 -14.21
C ARG A 70 11.41 -5.64 -13.65
N SER A 71 11.21 -5.46 -12.33
CA SER A 71 11.15 -4.15 -11.67
C SER A 71 12.43 -3.35 -11.90
N ARG A 72 13.61 -3.96 -11.70
CA ARG A 72 14.89 -3.27 -11.92
C ARG A 72 15.06 -2.75 -13.36
N ARG A 73 14.62 -3.53 -14.35
CA ARG A 73 14.64 -3.12 -15.76
C ARG A 73 13.68 -1.96 -16.02
N PHE A 74 12.51 -1.99 -15.40
CA PHE A 74 11.54 -0.90 -15.49
C PHE A 74 12.08 0.40 -14.88
N ASP A 75 12.62 0.33 -13.66
CA ASP A 75 13.16 1.51 -12.95
C ASP A 75 14.27 2.19 -13.75
N TYR A 76 15.16 1.40 -14.37
CA TYR A 76 16.21 1.91 -15.25
C TYR A 76 15.64 2.63 -16.49
N LEU A 77 14.63 2.06 -17.13
CA LEU A 77 13.99 2.68 -18.30
C LEU A 77 13.31 4.00 -17.93
N VAL A 78 12.61 4.05 -16.79
CA VAL A 78 11.98 5.29 -16.29
C VAL A 78 13.03 6.37 -16.09
N PHE A 79 14.13 6.04 -15.41
CA PHE A 79 15.25 6.95 -15.20
C PHE A 79 15.81 7.53 -16.51
N TRP A 80 16.04 6.69 -17.52
CA TRP A 80 16.55 7.15 -18.82
C TRP A 80 15.54 7.96 -19.61
N SER A 81 14.25 7.60 -19.55
CA SER A 81 13.20 8.32 -20.26
C SER A 81 12.98 9.74 -19.72
N GLN A 82 13.28 9.96 -18.44
CA GLN A 82 12.97 11.22 -17.77
C GLN A 82 13.67 12.43 -18.41
N ASN A 83 14.97 12.32 -18.66
CA ASN A 83 15.73 13.42 -19.30
C ASN A 83 15.24 13.71 -20.73
N VAL A 84 14.82 12.67 -21.46
CA VAL A 84 14.33 12.79 -22.84
C VAL A 84 12.95 13.46 -22.86
N CYS A 85 12.07 13.06 -21.93
CA CYS A 85 10.75 13.67 -21.78
C CYS A 85 10.85 15.12 -21.31
N GLU A 86 11.78 15.43 -20.40
CA GLU A 86 12.05 16.80 -19.95
C GLU A 86 12.46 17.69 -21.12
N PHE A 87 13.46 17.25 -21.91
CA PHE A 87 13.90 17.98 -23.10
C PHE A 87 12.78 18.13 -24.14
N ALA A 88 12.04 17.07 -24.43
CA ALA A 88 10.99 17.13 -25.43
C ALA A 88 9.82 18.03 -25.01
N SER A 89 9.59 18.22 -23.71
CA SER A 89 8.50 19.07 -23.19
C SER A 89 8.71 20.57 -23.45
N GLU A 90 9.90 20.98 -23.87
CA GLU A 90 10.22 22.37 -24.20
C GLU A 90 9.56 22.85 -25.51
N SER A 91 9.17 21.94 -26.42
CA SER A 91 8.60 22.26 -27.73
C SER A 91 7.53 21.27 -28.15
N GLU A 92 6.43 21.78 -28.71
CA GLU A 92 5.35 20.92 -29.22
C GLU A 92 5.84 20.04 -30.38
N GLU A 93 6.72 20.55 -31.25
CA GLU A 93 7.34 19.77 -32.32
C GLU A 93 8.19 18.62 -31.78
N LEU A 94 8.97 18.85 -30.72
CA LEU A 94 9.79 17.82 -30.09
C LEU A 94 8.93 16.74 -29.42
N THR A 95 7.83 17.11 -28.76
CA THR A 95 6.88 16.12 -28.21
C THR A 95 6.29 15.24 -29.30
N VAL A 96 5.92 15.82 -30.46
CA VAL A 96 5.37 15.04 -31.59
C VAL A 96 6.41 14.09 -32.16
N ILE A 97 7.67 14.51 -32.27
CA ILE A 97 8.77 13.64 -32.68
C ILE A 97 8.97 12.51 -31.67
N LEU A 98 8.98 12.83 -30.38
CA LEU A 98 9.18 11.84 -29.31
C LEU A 98 8.06 10.79 -29.30
N HIS A 99 6.79 11.22 -29.43
CA HIS A 99 5.65 10.30 -29.52
C HIS A 99 5.78 9.34 -30.69
N ARG A 100 6.11 9.82 -31.89
CA ARG A 100 6.31 8.97 -33.08
C ARG A 100 7.42 7.94 -32.87
N VAL A 101 8.53 8.34 -32.25
CA VAL A 101 9.65 7.44 -31.96
C VAL A 101 9.22 6.36 -30.96
N TYR A 102 8.47 6.74 -29.92
CA TYR A 102 7.96 5.77 -28.95
C TYR A 102 6.99 4.78 -29.58
N ASP A 103 6.05 5.24 -30.42
CA ASP A 103 5.10 4.37 -31.11
C ASP A 103 5.82 3.35 -32.01
N ASN A 104 6.84 3.80 -32.75
CA ASN A 104 7.67 2.92 -33.57
C ASN A 104 8.44 1.89 -32.74
N ALA A 105 9.09 2.31 -31.65
CA ALA A 105 9.81 1.41 -30.76
C ALA A 105 8.89 0.37 -30.11
N MET A 106 7.68 0.78 -29.72
CA MET A 106 6.67 -0.13 -29.18
C MET A 106 6.22 -1.16 -30.21
N ALA A 107 6.06 -0.78 -31.48
CA ALA A 107 5.72 -1.71 -32.55
C ALA A 107 6.82 -2.76 -32.76
N GLU A 108 8.10 -2.35 -32.82
CA GLU A 108 9.24 -3.27 -32.95
C GLU A 108 9.32 -4.28 -31.79
N MET A 109 9.12 -3.83 -30.55
CA MET A 109 9.11 -4.71 -29.38
C MET A 109 7.98 -5.74 -29.43
N GLN A 110 6.79 -5.37 -29.92
CA GLN A 110 5.68 -6.30 -30.09
C GLN A 110 5.93 -7.30 -31.21
N GLU A 111 6.51 -6.87 -32.33
CA GLU A 111 6.87 -7.75 -33.44
C GLU A 111 7.91 -8.78 -33.02
N TYR A 112 8.96 -8.37 -32.28
CA TYR A 112 9.94 -9.28 -31.70
C TYR A 112 9.27 -10.30 -30.75
N LYS A 113 8.34 -9.84 -29.91
CA LYS A 113 7.57 -10.71 -29.01
C LYS A 113 6.69 -11.70 -29.77
N ALA A 114 6.11 -11.31 -30.91
CA ALA A 114 5.34 -12.20 -31.77
C ALA A 114 6.25 -13.26 -32.43
N LYS A 115 7.37 -12.83 -33.02
CA LYS A 115 8.37 -13.70 -33.67
C LYS A 115 8.99 -14.73 -32.72
N SER A 116 9.24 -14.34 -31.47
CA SER A 116 9.79 -15.25 -30.45
C SER A 116 8.78 -16.30 -29.99
N LYS A 117 7.48 -15.97 -29.93
CA LYS A 117 6.42 -16.95 -29.62
C LYS A 117 6.23 -17.97 -30.75
N GLU A 118 6.25 -17.52 -32.00
CA GLU A 118 6.13 -18.40 -33.17
C GLU A 118 7.26 -19.45 -33.23
N LYS A 119 8.48 -19.04 -32.86
CA LYS A 119 9.64 -19.95 -32.74
C LYS A 119 9.50 -20.99 -31.61
N CYS A 120 8.77 -20.68 -30.54
CA CYS A 120 8.59 -21.57 -29.39
C CYS A 120 7.51 -22.64 -29.65
N SER A 121 6.50 -22.34 -30.48
CA SER A 121 5.47 -23.30 -30.91
C SER A 121 5.96 -24.40 -31.86
N LEU A 122 7.18 -24.30 -32.41
CA LEU A 122 7.77 -25.33 -33.28
C LEU A 122 8.51 -26.43 -32.49
N SER A 123 8.78 -26.23 -31.20
CA SER A 123 9.37 -27.23 -30.32
C SER A 123 8.33 -27.73 -29.31
N HIS A 124 7.54 -28.73 -29.71
CA HIS A 124 6.77 -29.53 -28.76
C HIS A 124 7.56 -30.80 -28.43
N GLU A 125 7.94 -30.96 -27.16
CA GLU A 125 7.47 -32.05 -26.28
C GLU A 125 7.81 -31.63 -24.83
N ASP A 126 6.77 -31.67 -23.97
CA ASP A 126 6.76 -31.73 -22.51
C ASP A 126 7.42 -30.57 -21.72
N THR A 127 6.76 -29.82 -20.82
CA THR A 127 5.79 -30.24 -19.80
C THR A 127 5.06 -28.99 -19.27
N SER A 128 3.73 -29.09 -19.18
CA SER A 128 2.84 -28.42 -18.22
C SER A 128 3.33 -27.14 -17.51
N LEU A 129 2.85 -25.97 -17.96
CA LEU A 129 2.60 -24.85 -17.04
C LEU A 129 1.47 -23.95 -17.56
N GLU A 130 0.29 -24.54 -17.70
CA GLU A 130 -0.94 -23.76 -17.70
C GLU A 130 -1.28 -23.32 -16.28
N ASN A 131 -1.76 -22.08 -16.16
CA ASN A 131 -2.35 -21.40 -14.99
C ASN A 131 -1.44 -20.44 -14.20
N ILE A 132 -1.27 -19.23 -14.74
CA ILE A 132 -0.98 -18.03 -13.94
C ILE A 132 -2.02 -16.92 -14.25
N ASN A 133 -3.30 -17.29 -14.42
CA ASN A 133 -4.37 -16.29 -14.59
C ASN A 133 -5.39 -16.25 -13.44
N GLU A 134 -5.07 -16.83 -12.28
CA GLU A 134 -5.94 -16.81 -11.09
C GLU A 134 -5.51 -15.82 -9.98
N LEU A 135 -4.79 -14.75 -10.32
CA LEU A 135 -4.42 -13.71 -9.34
C LEU A 135 -5.06 -12.35 -9.66
N GLN A 136 -6.38 -12.35 -9.87
CA GLN A 136 -7.21 -11.16 -9.64
C GLN A 136 -8.52 -11.53 -8.97
N SER A 137 -8.48 -11.68 -7.64
CA SER A 137 -9.54 -11.21 -6.73
C SER A 137 -9.10 -11.36 -5.26
N PRO A 138 -9.22 -10.31 -4.43
CA PRO A 138 -9.03 -10.44 -2.98
C PRO A 138 -10.12 -11.33 -2.36
N PRO A 139 -9.83 -12.14 -1.31
CA PRO A 139 -10.84 -12.95 -0.65
C PRO A 139 -11.87 -12.06 0.04
N ARG A 140 -13.13 -12.10 -0.41
CA ARG A 140 -14.25 -11.50 0.31
C ARG A 140 -14.60 -12.38 1.50
N VAL A 141 -14.14 -11.99 2.68
CA VAL A 141 -14.53 -12.62 3.95
C VAL A 141 -16.02 -12.37 4.19
N ARG A 142 -16.84 -13.43 4.09
CA ARG A 142 -18.21 -13.47 4.61
C ARG A 142 -18.13 -13.77 6.11
N ILE A 143 -18.49 -12.80 6.95
CA ILE A 143 -18.68 -13.02 8.38
C ILE A 143 -20.14 -13.42 8.61
N ARG A 144 -20.34 -14.42 9.47
CA ARG A 144 -21.63 -14.99 9.89
C ARG A 144 -22.03 -14.39 11.23
#